data_AF-A0A7W7EUB6-F1
#
_entry.id   AF-A0A7W7EUB6-F1
#
_cell.length_a   1.000
_cell.length_b   1.000
_cell.length_c   1.000
_cell.angle_alpha   90.00
_cell.angle_beta   90.00
_cell.angle_gamma   90.00
#
_symmetry.space_group_name_H-M   'P 1'
#
loop_
_entity.id
_entity.type
_entity.pdbx_description
1 polymer ?
#
loop_
_entity_poly.entity_id
_entity_poly.type
_entity_poly.pdbx_seq_one_letter_code
_entity_poly.pdbx_strand_id
1 'polypeptide(L)' 'MTEAVHPICHRTLHAVFTNAELGRFGAEVTVVRSAPPIARFLQWIADKHPDFHAPTARKRR' A
#
# COMPACT_ATOMS: atom_id res chain seq x y z
N MET A 1 4.33 17.91 8.89
CA MET A 1 3.33 16.96 9.42
C MET A 1 3.47 15.68 8.63
N THR A 2 4.12 14.67 9.20
CA THR A 2 4.24 13.34 8.58
C THR A 2 3.22 12.45 9.27
N GLU A 3 2.05 12.32 8.64
CA GLU A 3 1.03 11.37 9.10
C GLU A 3 1.58 9.95 9.01
N ALA A 4 1.41 9.18 10.08
CA ALA A 4 1.83 7.80 10.11
C ALA A 4 0.95 6.99 9.14
N VAL A 5 1.55 6.38 8.12
CA VAL A 5 0.84 5.45 7.25
C VAL A 5 0.43 4.24 8.09
N HIS A 6 -0.85 3.86 8.05
CA HIS A 6 -1.34 2.67 8.74
C HIS A 6 -0.47 1.44 8.41
N PRO A 7 -0.12 0.60 9.40
CA PRO A 7 0.81 -0.52 9.20
C PRO A 7 0.42 -1.46 8.06
N ILE A 8 -0.89 -1.68 7.87
CA ILE A 8 -1.40 -2.53 6.79
C ILE A 8 -1.16 -1.91 5.40
N CYS A 9 -1.36 -0.61 5.24
CA CYS A 9 -1.11 0.10 3.98
C CYS A 9 0.38 0.06 3.63
N HIS A 10 1.25 0.32 4.62
CA HIS A 10 2.70 0.25 4.44
C HIS A 10 3.16 -1.16 4.04
N ARG A 11 2.67 -2.20 4.71
CA ARG A 11 2.99 -3.60 4.36
C ARG A 11 2.52 -3.95 2.95
N THR A 12 1.32 -3.53 2.55
CA THR A 12 0.81 -3.77 1.18
C THR A 12 1.68 -3.09 0.13
N LEU A 13 2.08 -1.83 0.36
CA LEU A 13 2.97 -1.11 -0.56
C LEU A 13 4.28 -1.87 -0.80
N HIS A 14 4.92 -2.37 0.26
CA HIS A 14 6.15 -3.17 0.14
C HIS A 14 5.93 -4.61 -0.37
N ALA A 15 4.70 -5.13 -0.28
CA ALA A 15 4.35 -6.41 -0.88
C ALA A 15 4.20 -6.29 -2.41
N VAL A 16 3.69 -5.15 -2.89
CA VAL A 16 3.50 -4.90 -4.32
C VAL A 16 4.79 -4.38 -4.95
N PHE A 17 5.39 -3.34 -4.38
CA PHE A 17 6.53 -2.61 -4.93
C PHE A 17 7.80 -2.77 -4.10
N THR A 18 8.92 -2.63 -4.79
CA THR A 18 10.25 -2.43 -4.20
C THR A 18 10.50 -0.96 -3.92
N ASN A 19 11.48 -0.65 -3.06
CA ASN A 19 11.90 0.73 -2.80
C ASN A 19 12.38 1.44 -4.07
N ALA A 20 12.99 0.71 -5.01
CA ALA A 20 13.44 1.29 -6.28
C ALA A 20 12.27 1.69 -7.19
N GLU A 21 11.19 0.91 -7.21
CA GLU A 21 9.97 1.26 -7.95
C GLU A 21 9.26 2.46 -7.31
N LEU A 22 9.10 2.46 -5.99
CA LEU A 22 8.52 3.60 -5.26
C LEU A 22 9.35 4.88 -5.45
N GLY A 23 10.67 4.77 -5.42
CA GLY A 23 11.57 5.90 -5.69
C GLY A 23 11.45 6.47 -7.10
N ARG A 24 11.12 5.64 -8.10
CA ARG A 24 10.86 6.09 -9.48
C ARG A 24 9.52 6.81 -9.62
N PHE A 25 8.50 6.41 -8.87
CA PHE A 25 7.19 7.08 -8.89
C PHE A 25 7.23 8.44 -8.19
N GLY A 26 8.16 8.65 -7.25
CA GLY A 26 8.32 9.94 -6.57
C GLY A 26 7.04 10.39 -5.87
N ALA A 27 6.61 11.62 -6.16
CA ALA A 27 5.36 12.19 -5.62
C ALA A 27 4.10 11.75 -6.38
N GLU A 28 4.21 10.92 -7.42
CA GLU A 28 3.10 10.55 -8.29
C GLU A 28 2.28 9.37 -7.71
N VAL A 29 1.45 9.69 -6.71
CA VAL A 29 0.58 8.73 -6.01
C VAL A 29 -0.43 8.05 -6.96
N THR A 30 -0.80 8.70 -8.07
CA THR A 30 -1.71 8.16 -9.10
C THR A 30 -1.16 6.89 -9.74
N VAL A 31 0.16 6.80 -9.98
CA VAL A 31 0.78 5.60 -10.55
C VAL A 31 0.70 4.43 -9.57
N VAL A 32 0.99 4.70 -8.29
CA VAL A 32 0.89 3.72 -7.21
C VAL A 32 -0.53 3.19 -7.07
N ARG A 33 -1.53 4.08 -7.11
CA ARG A 33 -2.96 3.73 -7.00
C ARG A 33 -3.49 2.95 -8.19
N SER A 34 -2.96 3.20 -9.39
CA SER A 34 -3.39 2.55 -10.63
C SER A 34 -2.93 1.10 -10.74
N ALA A 35 -1.98 0.64 -9.92
CA ALA A 35 -1.55 -0.74 -9.94
C ALA A 35 -2.72 -1.68 -9.56
N PRO A 36 -3.08 -2.68 -10.40
CA PRO A 36 -4.20 -3.58 -10.14
C PRO A 36 -4.24 -4.25 -8.75
N PRO A 37 -3.11 -4.68 -8.14
CA PRO A 37 -3.14 -5.20 -6.76
C PRO A 37 -3.45 -4.11 -5.72
N ILE A 38 -2.99 -2.87 -5.93
CA ILE A 38 -3.28 -1.74 -5.03
C ILE A 38 -4.72 -1.28 -5.17
N ALA A 39 -5.24 -1.14 -6.39
CA ALA A 39 -6.62 -0.72 -6.63
C ALA A 39 -7.63 -1.66 -5.95
N ARG A 40 -7.37 -2.98 -5.98
CA ARG A 40 -8.19 -3.98 -5.26
C ARG A 40 -8.07 -3.85 -3.74
N PHE A 41 -6.85 -3.64 -3.23
CA PHE A 41 -6.61 -3.41 -1.81
C PHE A 41 -7.32 -2.14 -1.32
N LEU A 42 -7.26 -1.06 -2.08
CA LEU A 42 -7.90 0.21 -1.74
C LEU A 42 -9.42 0.09 -1.67
N GLN A 43 -10.05 -0.63 -2.61
CA GLN A 43 -11.49 -0.91 -2.53
C GLN A 43 -11.84 -1.72 -1.28
N TRP A 44 -11.02 -2.71 -0.92
CA TRP A 44 -11.27 -3.56 0.24
C TRP A 44 -11.06 -2.85 1.59
N ILE A 45 -10.02 -1.99 1.69
CA ILE A 45 -9.66 -1.27 2.92
C ILE A 45 -10.52 -0.02 3.15
N ALA A 46 -11.17 0.53 2.11
CA ALA A 46 -11.93 1.78 2.19
C ALA A 46 -12.98 1.81 3.31
N ASP A 47 -13.65 0.68 3.56
CA ASP A 47 -14.70 0.56 4.59
C ASP A 47 -14.19 0.05 5.95
N LYS A 48 -12.86 0.05 6.18
CA LYS A 48 -12.26 -0.49 7.41
C LYS A 48 -11.89 0.62 8.38
N HIS A 49 -11.99 0.32 9.67
CA HIS A 49 -11.60 1.23 10.74
C HIS A 49 -10.10 1.58 10.64
N PRO A 50 -9.66 2.81 11.00
CA PRO A 50 -8.24 3.18 11.03
C PRO A 50 -7.35 2.18 11.80
N ASP A 51 -7.85 1.67 12.94
CA ASP A 51 -7.14 0.67 13.76
C ASP A 51 -7.28 -0.78 13.27
N PHE A 52 -7.82 -0.99 12.06
CA PHE A 52 -8.03 -2.32 11.53
C PHE A 52 -6.72 -3.05 11.25
N HIS A 53 -6.62 -4.28 11.76
CA HIS A 53 -5.48 -5.16 11.52
C HIS A 53 -5.89 -6.39 10.73
N ALA A 54 -5.13 -6.70 9.68
CA ALA A 54 -5.26 -7.94 8.95
C ALA A 54 -3.88 -8.46 8.49
N PRO A 55 -3.70 -9.79 8.41
CA PRO A 55 -2.48 -10.37 7.89
C PRO A 55 -2.33 -10.06 6.41
N THR A 56 -1.26 -9.34 6.06
CA THR A 56 -0.85 -9.16 4.66
C THR A 56 -0.03 -10.36 4.22
N ALA A 57 -0.45 -11.06 3.16
CA ALA A 57 0.30 -12.18 2.61
C ALA A 57 1.72 -11.72 2.24
N ARG A 58 2.74 -12.34 2.86
CA ARG A 58 4.14 -11.97 2.63
C ARG A 58 4.53 -12.40 1.21
N LYS A 59 5.08 -11.47 0.42
CA LYS A 59 5.69 -11.81 -0.88
C LYS A 59 6.74 -12.89 -0.62
N ARG A 60 6.57 -14.09 -1.19
CA ARG A 60 7.61 -15.12 -1.18
C ARG A 60 8.81 -14.54 -1.94
N ARG A 61 9.97 -14.47 -1.26
CA ARG A 61 11.23 -13.98 -1.84
C ARG A 61 11.71 -14.89 -2.94
#